data_AF-A0A6I9P551-F1
#
_entry.id   AF-A0A6I9P551-F1
#
_cell.length_a   1.000
_cell.length_b   1.000
_cell.length_c   1.000
_cell.angle_alpha   90.00
_cell.angle_beta   90.00
_cell.angle_gamma   90.00
#
_symmetry.space_group_name_H-M   'P 1'
#
loop_
_entity.id
_entity.type
_entity.pdbx_description
1 polymer ?
#
loop_
_entity_poly.entity_id
_entity_poly.type
_entity_poly.pdbx_seq_one_letter_code
_entity_poly.pdbx_strand_id
1 'polypeptide(L)'
;MTAIPCLRSKVPLKPKKVTPSVYTQEMLQSTEERLAKLKEMHQPRILEHLDISNTTHHKLSVVGMNQSLFQPHPSELVFQNFTPGKTYTLPLRLYNKDKVSRKVKLERQDSDFFHVAGPEDAGSRVAPGLAASFTVSFTPQENK
;
A
#
# COMPACT_ATOMS: atom_id res chain seq x y z
N MET A 1 15.43 27.92 3.75
CA MET A 1 15.03 26.60 3.22
C MET A 1 13.52 26.61 3.12
N THR A 2 12.99 26.73 1.91
CA THR A 2 11.57 27.01 1.64
C THR A 2 10.81 25.68 1.59
N ALA A 3 9.83 25.50 2.48
CA ALA A 3 8.94 24.34 2.45
C ALA A 3 7.99 24.46 1.25
N ILE A 4 8.08 23.52 0.31
CA ILE A 4 7.11 23.40 -0.79
C ILE A 4 5.87 22.71 -0.21
N PRO A 5 4.68 23.34 -0.21
CA PRO A 5 3.48 22.70 0.28
C PRO A 5 3.08 21.57 -0.67
N CYS A 6 3.10 20.32 -0.18
CA CYS A 6 2.55 19.18 -0.91
C CYS A 6 1.02 19.30 -1.03
N LEU A 7 0.54 19.60 -2.23
CA LEU A 7 -0.87 19.57 -2.59
C LEU A 7 -1.31 18.10 -2.73
N ARG A 8 -1.76 17.50 -1.62
CA ARG A 8 -2.40 16.18 -1.63
C ARG A 8 -3.65 16.22 -2.51
N SER A 9 -3.61 15.54 -3.66
CA SER A 9 -4.76 15.40 -4.54
C SER A 9 -5.85 14.52 -3.90
N LYS A 10 -6.94 15.14 -3.42
CA LYS A 10 -8.14 14.43 -2.91
C LYS A 10 -9.12 14.09 -4.04
N VAL A 11 -8.72 13.23 -4.98
CA VAL A 11 -9.67 12.57 -5.90
C VAL A 11 -10.59 11.62 -5.08
N PRO A 12 -11.93 11.67 -5.24
CA PRO A 12 -12.85 10.74 -4.56
C PRO A 12 -12.74 9.30 -5.13
N LEU A 13 -12.80 8.29 -4.27
CA LEU A 13 -12.96 6.89 -4.68
C LEU A 13 -14.40 6.71 -5.19
N LYS A 14 -14.58 6.11 -6.38
CA LYS A 14 -15.92 5.80 -6.91
C LYS A 14 -16.53 4.65 -6.07
N PRO A 15 -17.78 4.76 -5.58
CA PRO A 15 -18.42 3.69 -4.82
C PRO A 15 -18.61 2.44 -5.69
N LYS A 16 -18.14 1.29 -5.21
CA LYS A 16 -18.41 0.00 -5.84
C LYS A 16 -19.91 -0.31 -5.66
N LYS A 17 -20.64 -0.48 -6.75
CA LYS A 17 -22.05 -0.94 -6.70
C LYS A 17 -22.05 -2.46 -6.44
N VAL A 18 -22.59 -2.88 -5.31
CA VAL A 18 -22.77 -4.30 -4.95
C VAL A 18 -24.24 -4.54 -4.63
N THR A 19 -24.72 -5.77 -4.87
CA THR A 19 -26.05 -6.14 -4.40
C THR A 19 -26.07 -6.25 -2.87
N PRO A 20 -27.22 -6.02 -2.21
CA PRO A 20 -27.32 -6.17 -0.76
C PRO A 20 -26.86 -7.53 -0.25
N SER A 21 -27.15 -8.62 -0.99
CA SER A 21 -26.73 -9.97 -0.64
C SER A 21 -25.21 -10.14 -0.61
N VAL A 22 -24.52 -9.60 -1.63
CA VAL A 22 -23.05 -9.64 -1.71
C VAL A 22 -22.44 -8.83 -0.57
N TYR A 23 -22.99 -7.63 -0.31
CA TYR A 23 -22.53 -6.80 0.81
C TYR A 23 -22.65 -7.53 2.16
N THR A 24 -23.81 -8.14 2.45
CA THR A 24 -24.01 -8.91 3.68
C THR A 24 -23.00 -10.05 3.80
N GLN A 25 -22.75 -10.78 2.71
CA GLN A 25 -21.75 -11.86 2.70
C GLN A 25 -20.31 -11.36 2.90
N GLU A 26 -19.97 -10.19 2.34
CA GLU A 26 -18.65 -9.58 2.54
C GLU A 26 -18.45 -9.10 3.99
N MET A 27 -19.50 -8.56 4.62
CA MET A 27 -19.44 -8.08 6.01
C MET A 27 -19.31 -9.21 7.05
N LEU A 28 -19.80 -10.42 6.75
CA LEU A 28 -19.69 -11.57 7.64
C LEU A 28 -18.29 -12.22 7.66
N GLN A 29 -17.42 -11.86 6.72
CA GLN A 29 -16.11 -12.52 6.58
C GLN A 29 -15.10 -12.11 7.65
N SER A 30 -14.15 -12.96 7.99
CA SER A 30 -13.00 -12.53 8.80
C SER A 30 -12.00 -11.71 7.97
N THR A 31 -11.05 -11.07 8.66
CA THR A 31 -9.91 -10.39 8.03
C THR A 31 -9.06 -11.38 7.20
N GLU A 32 -8.86 -12.58 7.72
CA GLU A 32 -8.11 -13.67 7.08
C GLU A 32 -8.85 -14.25 5.87
N GLU A 33 -10.18 -14.41 5.97
CA GLU A 33 -11.00 -14.87 4.84
C GLU A 33 -10.99 -13.86 3.69
N ARG A 34 -11.06 -12.55 4.01
CA ARG A 34 -10.89 -11.51 2.99
C ARG A 34 -9.51 -11.54 2.38
N LEU A 35 -8.46 -11.70 3.18
CA LEU A 35 -7.10 -11.83 2.69
C LEU A 35 -6.96 -12.97 1.67
N ALA A 36 -7.54 -14.14 1.99
CA ALA A 36 -7.51 -15.32 1.13
C ALA A 36 -8.26 -15.13 -0.21
N LYS A 37 -9.22 -14.20 -0.28
CA LYS A 37 -10.02 -13.91 -1.47
C LYS A 37 -9.43 -12.84 -2.39
N LEU A 38 -8.32 -12.20 -2.02
CA LEU A 38 -7.66 -11.16 -2.82
C LEU A 38 -6.93 -11.77 -4.02
N LYS A 39 -7.69 -12.06 -5.08
CA LYS A 39 -7.16 -12.59 -6.35
C LYS A 39 -6.83 -11.49 -7.36
N GLU A 40 -7.54 -10.37 -7.30
CA GLU A 40 -7.41 -9.29 -8.27
C GLU A 40 -6.40 -8.24 -7.82
N MET A 41 -5.52 -7.85 -8.74
CA MET A 41 -4.54 -6.80 -8.54
C MET A 41 -5.00 -5.52 -9.22
N HIS A 42 -5.01 -4.43 -8.46
CA HIS A 42 -5.44 -3.12 -8.93
C HIS A 42 -4.23 -2.20 -9.11
N GLN A 43 -4.33 -1.25 -10.05
CA GLN A 43 -3.32 -0.21 -10.17
C GLN A 43 -3.38 0.69 -8.92
N PRO A 44 -2.25 0.92 -8.24
CA PRO A 44 -2.21 1.83 -7.12
C PRO A 44 -2.47 3.25 -7.61
N ARG A 45 -3.09 4.04 -6.75
CA ARG A 45 -3.31 5.45 -7.02
C ARG A 45 -2.04 6.24 -6.76
N ILE A 46 -1.60 7.00 -7.75
CA ILE A 46 -0.48 7.93 -7.61
C ILE A 46 -0.98 9.17 -6.88
N LEU A 47 -0.39 9.45 -5.71
CA LEU A 47 -0.72 10.64 -4.92
C LEU A 47 0.14 11.84 -5.36
N GLU A 48 1.45 11.59 -5.51
CA GLU A 48 2.47 12.58 -5.81
C GLU A 48 3.58 11.94 -6.66
N HIS A 49 4.28 12.75 -7.46
CA HIS A 49 5.41 12.33 -8.29
C HIS A 49 6.72 12.76 -7.62
N LEU A 50 7.65 11.83 -7.47
CA LEU A 50 8.97 12.11 -6.91
C LEU A 50 9.99 12.31 -8.03
N ASP A 51 10.80 13.36 -7.94
CA ASP A 51 11.97 13.51 -8.83
C ASP A 51 13.04 12.50 -8.43
N ILE A 52 13.26 11.51 -9.31
CA ILE A 52 14.22 10.42 -9.14
C ILE A 52 15.50 10.61 -9.96
N SER A 53 15.68 11.77 -10.62
CA SER A 53 16.86 12.09 -11.43
C SER A 53 18.16 11.97 -10.62
N ASN A 54 18.13 12.38 -9.36
CA ASN A 54 19.30 12.35 -8.45
C ASN A 54 19.59 10.96 -7.86
N THR A 55 18.63 10.02 -7.87
CA THR A 55 18.81 8.71 -7.23
C THR A 55 19.06 7.58 -8.23
N THR A 56 18.93 7.86 -9.53
CA THR A 56 19.18 6.87 -10.58
C THR A 56 19.90 7.46 -11.78
N HIS A 57 21.15 7.03 -11.99
CA HIS A 57 21.95 7.33 -13.18
C HIS A 57 21.44 6.63 -14.48
N HIS A 58 20.34 5.87 -14.41
CA HIS A 58 19.85 5.07 -15.52
C HIS A 58 18.73 5.78 -16.29
N LYS A 59 19.03 6.22 -17.51
CA LYS A 59 18.13 6.88 -18.49
C LYS A 59 17.11 5.93 -19.15
N LEU A 60 16.97 4.69 -18.66
CA LEU A 60 16.24 3.58 -19.30
C LEU A 60 15.02 3.11 -18.50
N SER A 61 14.36 4.01 -17.77
CA SER A 61 13.05 3.67 -17.15
C SER A 61 12.06 3.34 -18.26
N VAL A 62 11.48 2.14 -18.24
CA VAL A 62 10.46 1.71 -19.21
C VAL A 62 9.05 2.07 -18.72
N VAL A 63 8.89 2.25 -17.41
CA VAL A 63 7.62 2.68 -16.82
C VAL A 63 7.38 4.15 -17.17
N GLY A 64 6.24 4.44 -17.78
CA GLY A 64 5.85 5.80 -18.16
C GLY A 64 5.70 6.72 -16.94
N MET A 65 5.89 8.04 -17.13
CA MET A 65 5.91 9.03 -16.06
C MET A 65 4.69 9.04 -15.14
N ASN A 66 3.54 8.54 -15.61
CA ASN A 66 2.26 8.49 -14.87
C ASN A 66 1.86 7.07 -14.45
N GLN A 67 2.82 6.16 -14.30
CA GLN A 67 2.58 4.80 -13.83
C GLN A 67 3.41 4.50 -12.57
N SER A 68 2.85 3.67 -11.69
CA SER A 68 3.54 3.25 -10.48
C SER A 68 4.70 2.32 -10.81
N LEU A 69 5.90 2.64 -10.30
CA LEU A 69 7.08 1.78 -10.42
C LEU A 69 6.92 0.45 -9.66
N PHE A 70 6.08 0.46 -8.62
CA PHE A 70 5.80 -0.70 -7.80
C PHE A 70 4.35 -1.14 -7.93
N GLN A 71 4.12 -2.44 -7.90
CA GLN A 71 2.80 -3.04 -7.81
C GLN A 71 2.57 -3.64 -6.41
N PRO A 72 1.57 -3.16 -5.66
CA PRO A 72 1.20 -3.78 -4.40
C PRO A 72 0.47 -5.11 -4.61
N HIS A 73 0.79 -6.07 -3.77
CA HIS A 73 0.07 -7.32 -3.58
C HIS A 73 -0.02 -7.66 -2.08
N PRO A 74 -1.23 -7.85 -1.54
CA PRO A 74 -2.51 -7.53 -2.18
C PRO A 74 -2.65 -6.01 -2.44
N SER A 75 -3.59 -5.62 -3.30
CA SER A 75 -3.80 -4.20 -3.62
C SER A 75 -4.67 -3.45 -2.61
N GLU A 76 -5.41 -4.19 -1.77
CA GLU A 76 -6.24 -3.66 -0.69
C GLU A 76 -6.09 -4.58 0.53
N LEU A 77 -6.03 -3.98 1.72
CA LEU A 77 -6.03 -4.69 2.98
C LEU A 77 -7.28 -4.30 3.75
N VAL A 78 -8.08 -5.29 4.15
CA VAL A 78 -9.33 -5.06 4.87
C VAL A 78 -9.25 -5.71 6.24
N PHE A 79 -9.31 -4.88 7.27
CA PHE A 79 -9.46 -5.30 8.66
C PHE A 79 -10.94 -5.16 9.04
N GLN A 80 -11.59 -6.27 9.38
CA GLN A 80 -13.00 -6.28 9.77
C GLN A 80 -13.29 -7.36 10.81
N ASN A 81 -14.46 -7.25 11.45
CA ASN A 81 -14.89 -8.14 12.53
C ASN A 81 -13.81 -8.29 13.62
N PHE A 82 -13.24 -7.15 13.99
CA PHE A 82 -12.14 -7.06 14.95
C PHE A 82 -12.64 -6.86 16.38
N THR A 83 -11.84 -7.31 17.33
CA THR A 83 -12.05 -7.08 18.77
C THR A 83 -11.12 -5.95 19.23
N PRO A 84 -11.62 -4.94 19.95
CA PRO A 84 -10.79 -3.90 20.56
C PRO A 84 -9.64 -4.49 21.39
N GLY A 85 -8.48 -3.84 21.36
CA GLY A 85 -7.28 -4.26 22.08
C GLY A 85 -6.49 -5.41 21.44
N LYS A 86 -7.02 -6.09 20.43
CA LYS A 86 -6.30 -7.14 19.69
C LYS A 86 -5.61 -6.56 18.46
N THR A 87 -4.31 -6.82 18.29
CA THR A 87 -3.58 -6.45 17.07
C THR A 87 -3.78 -7.48 15.96
N TYR A 88 -4.06 -6.99 14.76
CA TYR A 88 -4.19 -7.78 13.53
C TYR A 88 -3.09 -7.39 12.56
N THR A 89 -2.44 -8.36 11.93
CA THR A 89 -1.30 -8.12 11.03
C THR A 89 -1.53 -8.74 9.66
N LEU A 90 -1.32 -7.96 8.61
CA LEU A 90 -1.43 -8.41 7.22
C LEU A 90 -0.15 -8.10 6.43
N PRO A 91 0.26 -9.00 5.51
CA PRO A 91 1.41 -8.76 4.65
C PRO A 91 1.06 -7.81 3.50
N LEU A 92 2.02 -6.96 3.13
CA LEU A 92 1.97 -6.13 1.93
C LEU A 92 3.31 -6.28 1.17
N ARG A 93 3.26 -6.73 -0.08
CA ARG A 93 4.43 -6.84 -0.95
C ARG A 93 4.37 -5.80 -2.06
N LEU A 94 5.47 -5.08 -2.28
CA LEU A 94 5.61 -4.11 -3.35
C LEU A 94 6.59 -4.64 -4.40
N TYR A 95 6.08 -5.11 -5.54
CA TYR A 95 6.86 -5.67 -6.63
C TYR A 95 7.40 -4.58 -7.56
N ASN A 96 8.70 -4.56 -7.79
CA ASN A 96 9.30 -3.64 -8.76
C ASN A 96 8.96 -4.07 -10.19
N LYS A 97 8.09 -3.31 -10.85
CA LYS A 97 7.68 -3.54 -12.24
C LYS A 97 8.64 -2.92 -13.27
N ASP A 98 9.60 -2.14 -12.81
CA ASP A 98 10.58 -1.51 -13.67
C ASP A 98 11.70 -2.48 -14.06
N LYS A 99 12.52 -2.07 -15.03
CA LYS A 99 13.72 -2.79 -15.48
C LYS A 99 14.98 -2.38 -14.73
N VAL A 100 14.87 -1.43 -13.80
CA VAL A 100 15.97 -0.92 -12.98
C VAL A 100 15.65 -1.12 -11.51
N SER A 101 16.66 -1.35 -10.67
CA SER A 101 16.46 -1.45 -9.22
C SER A 101 15.94 -0.13 -8.64
N ARG A 102 14.83 -0.17 -7.92
CA ARG A 102 14.16 1.01 -7.35
C ARG A 102 14.13 0.95 -5.83
N LYS A 103 14.30 2.10 -5.17
CA LYS A 103 14.18 2.20 -3.71
C LYS A 103 12.72 2.38 -3.33
N VAL A 104 12.30 1.71 -2.26
CA VAL A 104 11.05 2.00 -1.55
C VAL A 104 11.42 2.68 -0.24
N LYS A 105 10.67 3.70 0.15
CA LYS A 105 10.80 4.34 1.45
C LYS A 105 9.43 4.38 2.10
N LEU A 106 9.36 3.97 3.36
CA LEU A 106 8.19 4.22 4.19
C LEU A 106 8.25 5.65 4.71
N GLU A 107 7.22 6.44 4.42
CA GLU A 107 7.07 7.76 5.04
C GLU A 107 6.54 7.61 6.46
N ARG A 108 6.87 8.58 7.34
CA ARG A 108 6.41 8.57 8.72
C ARG A 108 4.88 8.51 8.74
N GLN A 109 4.35 7.50 9.43
CA GLN A 109 2.92 7.33 9.64
C GLN A 109 2.57 8.00 10.97
N ASP A 110 1.69 9.00 10.93
CA ASP A 110 1.10 9.58 12.14
C ASP A 110 -0.28 8.93 12.32
N SER A 111 -0.31 7.74 12.92
CA SER A 111 -1.54 6.99 13.22
C SER A 111 -1.41 6.22 14.53
N ASP A 112 -2.42 6.32 15.38
CA ASP A 112 -2.51 5.59 16.65
C ASP A 112 -3.05 4.16 16.50
N PHE A 113 -3.62 3.84 15.34
CA PHE A 113 -4.27 2.56 15.07
C PHE A 113 -3.48 1.69 14.10
N PHE A 114 -2.83 2.31 13.10
CA PHE A 114 -2.10 1.61 12.05
C PHE A 114 -0.60 1.78 12.21
N HIS A 115 0.12 0.66 12.15
CA HIS A 115 1.56 0.63 12.12
C HIS A 115 2.05 -0.15 10.90
N VAL A 116 3.09 0.34 10.22
CA VAL A 116 3.69 -0.35 9.08
C VAL A 116 5.15 -0.60 9.37
N ALA A 117 5.55 -1.87 9.37
CA ALA A 117 6.93 -2.29 9.47
C ALA A 117 7.46 -2.65 8.08
N GLY A 118 8.61 -2.08 7.70
CA GLY A 118 9.31 -2.44 6.47
C GLY A 118 10.33 -3.56 6.68
N PRO A 119 11.00 -3.99 5.60
CA PRO A 119 12.12 -4.92 5.72
C PRO A 119 13.26 -4.27 6.52
N GLU A 120 14.00 -5.06 7.30
CA GLU A 120 15.13 -4.56 8.13
C GLU A 120 16.17 -3.80 7.28
N ASP A 121 16.32 -4.20 6.02
CA ASP A 121 17.12 -3.50 5.01
C ASP A 121 16.42 -2.26 4.44
N ALA A 122 15.97 -1.34 5.29
CA ALA A 122 15.19 -0.13 4.96
C ALA A 122 15.90 0.88 4.01
N GLY A 123 17.04 0.52 3.44
CA GLY A 123 17.82 1.30 2.47
C GLY A 123 18.09 0.60 1.13
N SER A 124 17.82 -0.70 1.00
CA SER A 124 18.22 -1.48 -0.18
C SER A 124 17.30 -1.22 -1.38
N ARG A 125 17.86 -1.23 -2.59
CA ARG A 125 17.08 -1.11 -3.82
C ARG A 125 16.44 -2.47 -4.13
N VAL A 126 15.16 -2.47 -4.44
CA VAL A 126 14.42 -3.66 -4.90
C VAL A 126 14.79 -3.91 -6.36
N ALA A 127 15.41 -5.04 -6.67
CA ALA A 127 15.76 -5.40 -8.03
C ALA A 127 14.51 -5.62 -8.92
N PRO A 128 14.64 -5.51 -10.25
CA PRO A 128 13.55 -5.81 -11.18
C PRO A 128 12.90 -7.17 -10.92
N GLY A 129 11.57 -7.21 -10.81
CA GLY A 129 10.81 -8.44 -10.56
C GLY A 129 10.82 -8.93 -9.11
N LEU A 130 11.64 -8.37 -8.22
CA LEU A 130 11.61 -8.67 -6.80
C LEU A 130 10.59 -7.80 -6.06
N ALA A 131 10.30 -8.15 -4.81
CA ALA A 131 9.41 -7.41 -3.93
C ALA A 131 10.08 -6.97 -2.63
N ALA A 132 9.72 -5.79 -2.15
CA ALA A 132 9.90 -5.43 -0.74
C ALA A 132 8.68 -5.90 0.07
N SER A 133 8.93 -6.52 1.21
CA SER A 133 7.90 -7.04 2.11
C SER A 133 7.68 -6.11 3.28
N PHE A 134 6.42 -5.75 3.52
CA PHE A 134 5.96 -4.93 4.63
C PHE A 134 4.92 -5.70 5.44
N THR A 135 4.81 -5.36 6.72
CA THR A 135 3.77 -5.85 7.62
C THR A 135 2.94 -4.67 8.08
N VAL A 136 1.63 -4.69 7.76
CA VAL A 136 0.67 -3.69 8.21
C VAL A 136 -0.06 -4.25 9.43
N SER A 137 0.05 -3.54 10.54
CA SER A 137 -0.58 -3.89 11.81
C SER A 137 -1.70 -2.89 12.11
N PHE A 138 -2.83 -3.40 12.57
CA PHE A 138 -3.98 -2.63 13.00
C PHE A 138 -4.34 -3.02 14.43
N THR A 139 -4.39 -2.04 15.33
CA THR A 139 -4.85 -2.24 16.72
C THR A 139 -6.07 -1.33 16.95
N PRO A 140 -7.29 -1.85 16.86
CA PRO A 140 -8.50 -1.11 17.19
C PRO A 140 -8.50 -0.76 18.68
N GLN A 141 -8.74 0.50 19.00
CA GLN A 141 -9.02 0.88 20.38
C GLN A 141 -10.52 0.74 20.68
N GLU A 142 -10.87 0.65 21.96
CA GLU A 142 -12.26 0.78 22.38
C GLU A 142 -12.76 2.18 22.00
N ASN A 143 -13.93 2.24 21.37
CA ASN A 143 -14.65 3.50 21.27
C ASN A 143 -15.06 3.89 22.70
N LYS A 144 -14.52 4.99 23.22
CA LYS A 144 -15.08 5.65 24.41
C LYS A 144 -16.39 6.33 24.09
#